data_AF-A0A2A2Y976-F1
#
_entry.id   AF-A0A2A2Y976-F1
#
_cell.length_a   1.000
_cell.length_b   1.000
_cell.length_c   1.000
_cell.angle_alpha   90.00
_cell.angle_beta   90.00
_cell.angle_gamma   90.00
#
_symmetry.space_group_name_H-M   'P 1'
#
loop_
_entity.id
_entity.type
_entity.pdbx_description
1 polymer ?
#
loop_
_entity_poly.entity_id
_entity_poly.type
_entity_poly.pdbx_seq_one_letter_code
_entity_poly.pdbx_strand_id
1 'polypeptide(L)'
;MAKSKIATFASKRPPYFWWVLGHALAACLCALSWILSLQIFNHPERQQNYAILKKIGRAPEPIEFGALEAPAGDSLLPNAIYKNYAAYAAPENNQKLTKLNTRLLRAYLQNYTEEFKPVYIEGDYHVLQVKPLQNTDLMYPGFVIRAQAFIQSDNLGNAGPYPVIIEYICPCENTASFTWAKPGNSLRVQKIPHCASILHVSMLGTSDEPIINLTVVSLTYNDIAIGVSRQVDLTAPKKINLDGSLPLFPNSITE
;
A
#
# COMPACT_ATOMS: atom_id res chain seq x y z
N MET A 1 1.33 -54.55 4.00
CA MET A 1 0.03 -55.05 3.49
C MET A 1 -0.69 -54.11 2.49
N ALA A 2 -0.61 -52.78 2.60
CA ALA A 2 -1.34 -51.86 1.69
C ALA A 2 -0.84 -51.87 0.22
N LYS A 3 0.47 -51.99 -0.03
CA LYS A 3 1.05 -52.04 -1.38
C LYS A 3 0.53 -53.22 -2.22
N SER A 4 0.30 -54.38 -1.58
CA SER A 4 -0.25 -55.57 -2.24
C SER A 4 -1.67 -55.31 -2.74
N LYS A 5 -2.55 -54.74 -1.92
CA LYS A 5 -3.95 -54.48 -2.29
C LYS A 5 -4.07 -53.47 -3.43
N ILE A 6 -3.20 -52.44 -3.48
CA ILE A 6 -3.20 -51.44 -4.57
C ILE A 6 -2.73 -52.07 -5.88
N ALA A 7 -1.70 -52.92 -5.86
CA ALA A 7 -1.21 -53.60 -7.04
C ALA A 7 -2.25 -54.59 -7.62
N THR A 8 -2.92 -55.37 -6.76
CA THR A 8 -4.00 -56.27 -7.21
C THR A 8 -5.23 -55.50 -7.70
N PHE A 9 -5.51 -54.33 -7.13
CA PHE A 9 -6.58 -53.46 -7.61
C PHE A 9 -6.26 -52.91 -9.00
N ALA A 10 -5.02 -52.44 -9.21
CA ALA A 10 -4.59 -51.86 -10.48
C ALA A 10 -4.59 -52.88 -11.63
N SER A 11 -4.12 -54.11 -11.39
CA SER A 11 -4.04 -55.15 -12.44
C SER A 11 -5.39 -55.71 -12.87
N LYS A 12 -6.44 -55.58 -12.05
CA LYS A 12 -7.79 -56.07 -12.34
C LYS A 12 -8.66 -55.08 -13.14
N ARG A 13 -8.17 -53.86 -13.42
CA ARG A 13 -8.96 -52.85 -14.12
C ARG A 13 -8.76 -52.94 -15.63
N PRO A 14 -9.85 -52.85 -16.41
CA PRO A 14 -9.78 -52.89 -17.87
C PRO A 14 -9.12 -51.61 -18.42
N PRO A 15 -8.54 -51.64 -19.64
CA PRO A 15 -7.80 -50.50 -20.21
C PRO A 15 -8.57 -49.18 -20.23
N TYR A 16 -9.88 -49.21 -20.46
CA TYR A 16 -10.72 -47.99 -20.48
C TYR A 16 -10.78 -47.27 -19.13
N PHE A 17 -10.62 -47.99 -18.00
CA PHE A 17 -10.59 -47.38 -16.68
C PHE A 17 -9.41 -46.42 -16.53
N TRP A 18 -8.23 -46.84 -16.97
CA TRP A 18 -7.02 -46.02 -16.94
C TRP A 18 -7.11 -44.83 -17.88
N TRP A 19 -7.77 -45.00 -19.03
CA TRP A 19 -8.02 -43.90 -19.96
C TRP A 19 -8.94 -42.84 -19.35
N VAL A 20 -10.07 -43.24 -18.75
CA VAL A 20 -10.99 -42.32 -18.05
C VAL A 20 -10.30 -41.64 -16.87
N LEU A 21 -9.53 -42.38 -16.08
CA LEU A 21 -8.77 -41.82 -14.96
C LEU A 21 -7.75 -40.78 -15.45
N GLY A 22 -7.06 -41.06 -16.56
CA GLY A 22 -6.14 -40.12 -17.20
C GLY A 22 -6.82 -38.82 -17.60
N HIS A 23 -7.98 -38.90 -18.25
CA HIS A 23 -8.76 -37.71 -18.63
C HIS A 23 -9.31 -36.94 -17.42
N ALA A 24 -9.79 -37.64 -16.40
CA ALA A 24 -10.26 -37.01 -15.17
C ALA A 24 -9.12 -36.23 -14.49
N LEU A 25 -7.94 -36.83 -14.36
CA LEU A 25 -6.76 -36.16 -13.82
C LEU A 25 -6.33 -34.97 -14.67
N ALA A 26 -6.32 -35.11 -16.00
CA ALA A 26 -5.99 -34.01 -16.91
C ALA A 26 -6.97 -32.85 -16.77
N ALA A 27 -8.28 -33.13 -16.66
CA ALA A 27 -9.30 -32.11 -16.43
C ALA A 27 -9.11 -31.40 -15.08
N CYS A 28 -8.84 -32.15 -14.01
CA CYS A 28 -8.54 -31.57 -12.69
C CYS A 28 -7.27 -30.71 -12.71
N LEU A 29 -6.19 -31.16 -13.35
CA LEU A 29 -4.95 -30.40 -13.48
C LEU A 29 -5.15 -29.13 -14.31
N CYS A 30 -5.94 -29.20 -15.38
CA CYS A 30 -6.31 -28.04 -16.19
C CYS A 30 -7.07 -27.00 -15.35
N ALA A 31 -8.09 -27.43 -14.62
CA ALA A 31 -8.86 -26.56 -13.73
C ALA A 31 -8.01 -25.94 -12.62
N LEU A 32 -7.14 -26.74 -11.98
CA LEU A 32 -6.21 -26.26 -10.96
C LEU A 32 -5.22 -25.25 -11.53
N SER A 33 -4.62 -25.54 -12.69
CA SER A 33 -3.69 -24.62 -13.37
C SER A 33 -4.37 -23.29 -13.69
N TRP A 34 -5.62 -23.33 -14.16
CA TRP A 34 -6.42 -22.14 -14.44
C TRP A 34 -6.69 -21.31 -13.18
N ILE A 35 -7.20 -21.95 -12.11
CA ILE A 35 -7.52 -21.28 -10.84
C ILE A 35 -6.27 -20.67 -10.20
N LEU A 36 -5.16 -21.41 -10.17
CA LEU A 36 -3.89 -20.94 -9.62
C LEU A 36 -3.36 -19.74 -10.41
N SER A 37 -3.45 -19.78 -11.74
CA SER A 37 -3.07 -18.65 -12.59
C SER A 37 -3.89 -17.40 -12.22
N LEU A 38 -5.22 -17.52 -12.16
CA LEU A 38 -6.08 -16.40 -11.76
C LEU A 38 -5.75 -15.86 -10.36
N GLN A 39 -5.48 -16.74 -9.40
CA GLN A 39 -5.09 -16.36 -8.04
C GLN A 39 -3.74 -15.62 -7.99
N ILE A 40 -2.78 -16.00 -8.82
CA ILE A 40 -1.46 -15.33 -8.88
C ILE A 40 -1.59 -13.94 -9.52
N PHE A 41 -2.29 -13.83 -10.66
CA PHE A 41 -2.41 -12.56 -11.40
C PHE A 41 -3.36 -11.55 -10.75
N ASN A 42 -4.47 -11.99 -10.15
CA ASN A 42 -5.46 -11.08 -9.56
C ASN A 42 -5.09 -10.60 -8.14
N HIS A 43 -4.09 -11.21 -7.51
CA HIS A 43 -3.67 -10.90 -6.15
C HIS A 43 -2.17 -10.57 -6.07
N PRO A 44 -1.70 -9.52 -6.80
CA PRO A 44 -0.30 -9.14 -6.81
C PRO A 44 0.18 -8.57 -5.48
N GLU A 45 -0.70 -8.21 -4.55
CA GLU A 45 -0.36 -7.70 -3.22
C GLU A 45 0.21 -8.78 -2.28
N ARG A 46 0.04 -10.06 -2.62
CA ARG A 46 0.66 -11.15 -1.87
C ARG A 46 2.12 -11.28 -2.28
N GLN A 47 3.03 -11.23 -1.32
CA GLN A 47 4.49 -11.32 -1.51
C GLN A 47 4.90 -12.48 -2.43
N GLN A 48 4.38 -13.69 -2.18
CA GLN A 48 4.68 -14.88 -2.98
C GLN A 48 4.24 -14.74 -4.44
N ASN A 49 3.03 -14.19 -4.66
CA ASN A 49 2.50 -13.97 -6.00
C ASN A 49 3.35 -12.91 -6.73
N TYR A 50 3.65 -11.79 -6.08
CA TYR A 50 4.49 -10.74 -6.65
C TYR A 50 5.89 -11.24 -7.02
N ALA A 51 6.50 -12.06 -6.17
CA ALA A 51 7.79 -12.66 -6.46
C ALA A 51 7.76 -13.58 -7.71
N ILE A 52 6.67 -14.34 -7.88
CA ILE A 52 6.44 -15.14 -9.10
C ILE A 52 6.27 -14.22 -10.31
N LEU A 53 5.39 -13.21 -10.22
CA LEU A 53 5.14 -12.24 -11.29
C LEU A 53 6.41 -11.50 -11.71
N LYS A 54 7.26 -11.14 -10.76
CA LYS A 54 8.56 -10.50 -11.01
C LYS A 54 9.52 -11.41 -11.76
N LYS A 55 9.60 -12.69 -11.40
CA LYS A 55 10.44 -13.68 -12.08
C LYS A 55 10.03 -13.90 -13.54
N ILE A 56 8.74 -13.81 -13.85
CA ILE A 56 8.22 -13.97 -15.22
C ILE A 56 8.15 -12.66 -16.01
N GLY A 57 8.60 -11.53 -15.45
CA GLY A 57 8.56 -10.22 -16.10
C GLY A 57 7.15 -9.65 -16.28
N ARG A 58 6.20 -10.02 -15.41
CA ARG A 58 4.80 -9.57 -15.41
C ARG A 58 4.39 -8.93 -14.08
N ALA A 59 5.35 -8.57 -13.23
CA ALA A 59 5.05 -7.80 -12.03
C ALA A 59 4.49 -6.44 -12.45
N PRO A 60 3.41 -5.97 -11.82
CA PRO A 60 2.94 -4.64 -12.11
C PRO A 60 3.95 -3.61 -11.59
N GLU A 61 4.16 -2.59 -12.42
CA GLU A 61 5.00 -1.44 -12.11
C GLU A 61 4.10 -0.22 -11.90
N PRO A 62 4.35 0.59 -10.86
CA PRO A 62 3.61 1.83 -10.65
C PRO A 62 3.79 2.79 -11.82
N ILE A 63 2.68 3.31 -12.32
CA ILE A 63 2.64 4.31 -13.37
C ILE A 63 2.65 5.71 -12.75
N GLU A 64 3.34 6.63 -13.39
CA GLU A 64 3.26 8.06 -13.11
C GLU A 64 2.05 8.66 -13.83
N PHE A 65 1.18 9.34 -13.09
CA PHE A 65 0.00 9.98 -13.65
C PHE A 65 0.23 11.48 -13.83
N GLY A 66 -0.27 12.06 -14.92
CA GLY A 66 -0.43 13.51 -15.00
C GLY A 66 -1.41 14.00 -13.92
N ALA A 67 -1.21 15.19 -13.36
CA ALA A 67 -2.06 15.72 -12.28
C ALA A 67 -3.56 15.82 -12.63
N LEU A 68 -3.88 15.97 -13.93
CA LEU A 68 -5.25 15.99 -14.43
C LEU A 68 -5.72 14.63 -14.96
N GLU A 69 -4.80 13.68 -15.14
CA GLU A 69 -5.03 12.33 -15.67
C GLU A 69 -5.07 11.27 -14.56
N ALA A 70 -4.76 11.66 -13.32
CA ALA A 70 -4.81 10.79 -12.17
C ALA A 70 -6.21 10.16 -11.99
N PRO A 71 -6.31 8.89 -11.54
CA PRO A 71 -7.58 8.20 -11.48
C PRO A 71 -8.58 8.92 -10.58
N ALA A 72 -9.86 8.88 -10.96
CA ALA A 72 -10.93 9.50 -10.18
C ALA A 72 -11.03 8.85 -8.80
N GLY A 73 -10.93 9.67 -7.76
CA GLY A 73 -10.93 9.23 -6.38
C GLY A 73 -11.42 10.31 -5.41
N ASP A 74 -11.86 9.86 -4.24
CA ASP A 74 -12.29 10.73 -3.15
C ASP A 74 -11.08 11.40 -2.51
N SER A 75 -11.26 12.63 -2.03
CA SER A 75 -10.24 13.37 -1.32
C SER A 75 -10.69 13.62 0.11
N LEU A 76 -9.87 13.23 1.08
CA LEU A 76 -10.20 13.31 2.49
C LEU A 76 -9.33 14.35 3.20
N LEU A 77 -10.00 15.29 3.87
CA LEU A 77 -9.40 16.18 4.86
C LEU A 77 -9.15 15.43 6.18
N PRO A 78 -8.27 15.92 7.08
CA PRO A 78 -7.83 15.11 8.22
C PRO A 78 -8.97 14.81 9.22
N ASN A 79 -9.97 15.68 9.35
CA ASN A 79 -11.19 15.40 10.11
C ASN A 79 -12.01 14.21 9.54
N ALA A 80 -12.15 14.14 8.22
CA ALA A 80 -12.83 13.06 7.52
C ALA A 80 -12.01 11.76 7.61
N ILE A 81 -10.68 11.84 7.50
CA ILE A 81 -9.77 10.72 7.73
C ILE A 81 -10.00 10.13 9.13
N TYR A 82 -9.95 10.96 10.17
CA TYR A 82 -10.14 10.51 11.54
C TYR A 82 -11.51 9.84 11.71
N LYS A 83 -12.58 10.50 11.28
CA LYS A 83 -13.94 9.95 11.33
C LYS A 83 -14.07 8.60 10.61
N ASN A 84 -13.43 8.44 9.46
CA ASN A 84 -13.55 7.25 8.63
C ASN A 84 -12.74 6.07 9.17
N TYR A 85 -11.59 6.33 9.80
CA TYR A 85 -10.65 5.28 10.18
C TYR A 85 -10.56 5.01 11.69
N ALA A 86 -11.02 5.90 12.57
CA ALA A 86 -10.95 5.71 14.03
C ALA A 86 -11.60 4.41 14.53
N ALA A 87 -12.69 3.97 13.89
CA ALA A 87 -13.36 2.73 14.26
C ALA A 87 -12.47 1.48 14.11
N TYR A 88 -11.42 1.52 13.28
CA TYR A 88 -10.50 0.39 13.12
C TYR A 88 -9.51 0.23 14.28
N ALA A 89 -9.44 1.18 15.21
CA ALA A 89 -8.59 1.07 16.40
C ALA A 89 -9.09 0.01 17.39
N ALA A 90 -10.39 -0.31 17.34
CA ALA A 90 -10.97 -1.34 18.19
C ALA A 90 -10.43 -2.75 17.79
N PRO A 91 -9.98 -3.58 18.75
CA PRO A 91 -9.33 -4.87 18.46
C PRO A 91 -10.17 -5.83 17.58
N GLU A 92 -11.49 -5.79 17.70
CA GLU A 92 -12.42 -6.59 16.89
C GLU A 92 -12.38 -6.25 15.40
N ASN A 93 -11.88 -5.07 15.03
CA ASN A 93 -11.81 -4.60 13.65
C ASN A 93 -10.44 -4.88 12.97
N ASN A 94 -9.49 -5.52 13.66
CA ASN A 94 -8.17 -5.86 13.11
C ASN A 94 -8.23 -6.64 11.78
N GLN A 95 -9.16 -7.60 11.66
CA GLN A 95 -9.34 -8.34 10.40
C GLN A 95 -9.86 -7.45 9.28
N LYS A 96 -10.73 -6.48 9.59
CA LYS A 96 -11.26 -5.53 8.61
C LYS A 96 -10.16 -4.57 8.16
N LEU A 97 -9.33 -4.09 9.08
CA LEU A 97 -8.17 -3.26 8.78
C LEU A 97 -7.18 -3.98 7.87
N THR A 98 -6.89 -5.26 8.15
CA THR A 98 -6.02 -6.09 7.30
C THR A 98 -6.57 -6.23 5.88
N LYS A 99 -7.88 -6.48 5.74
CA LYS A 99 -8.56 -6.54 4.43
C LYS A 99 -8.53 -5.20 3.70
N LEU A 100 -8.74 -4.09 4.42
CA LEU A 100 -8.64 -2.75 3.88
C LEU A 100 -7.23 -2.48 3.32
N ASN A 101 -6.19 -2.73 4.12
CA ASN A 101 -4.80 -2.52 3.71
C ASN A 101 -4.41 -3.42 2.51
N THR A 102 -4.89 -4.66 2.49
CA THR A 102 -4.72 -5.56 1.33
C THR A 102 -5.35 -4.96 0.07
N ARG A 103 -6.55 -4.38 0.19
CA ARG A 103 -7.25 -3.73 -0.92
C ARG A 103 -6.52 -2.47 -1.39
N LEU A 104 -6.06 -1.62 -0.48
CA LEU A 104 -5.34 -0.38 -0.80
C LEU A 104 -4.02 -0.68 -1.54
N LEU A 105 -3.24 -1.64 -1.04
CA LEU A 105 -1.99 -2.05 -1.68
C LEU A 105 -2.25 -2.68 -3.05
N ARG A 106 -3.27 -3.54 -3.19
CA ARG A 106 -3.66 -4.09 -4.49
C ARG A 106 -4.05 -3.00 -5.48
N ALA A 107 -4.83 -2.02 -5.04
CA ALA A 107 -5.27 -0.90 -5.87
C ALA A 107 -4.08 -0.13 -6.44
N TYR A 108 -3.11 0.20 -5.59
CA TYR A 108 -1.87 0.87 -6.01
C TYR A 108 -1.05 0.02 -6.99
N LEU A 109 -0.83 -1.26 -6.69
CA LEU A 109 -0.09 -2.15 -7.58
C LEU A 109 -0.79 -2.31 -8.93
N GLN A 110 -2.12 -2.33 -8.98
CA GLN A 110 -2.86 -2.45 -10.23
C GLN A 110 -3.10 -1.11 -10.94
N ASN A 111 -2.40 -0.04 -10.52
CA ASN A 111 -2.51 1.31 -11.08
C ASN A 111 -3.94 1.88 -11.06
N TYR A 112 -4.77 1.42 -10.11
CA TYR A 112 -6.17 1.77 -9.93
C TYR A 112 -7.06 1.41 -11.13
N THR A 113 -8.28 1.01 -10.84
CA THR A 113 -9.30 0.69 -11.86
C THR A 113 -10.64 1.27 -11.42
N GLU A 114 -11.68 1.15 -12.25
CA GLU A 114 -13.03 1.59 -11.85
C GLU A 114 -13.53 0.93 -10.55
N GLU A 115 -13.09 -0.29 -10.26
CA GLU A 115 -13.41 -1.02 -9.02
C GLU A 115 -12.53 -0.58 -7.83
N PHE A 116 -11.28 -0.20 -8.12
CA PHE A 116 -10.27 0.17 -7.15
C PHE A 116 -9.88 1.62 -7.32
N LYS A 117 -10.76 2.53 -6.87
CA LYS A 117 -10.50 3.97 -6.89
C LYS A 117 -9.53 4.38 -5.76
N PRO A 118 -8.61 5.33 -6.02
CA PRO A 118 -7.74 5.87 -4.99
C PRO A 118 -8.53 6.67 -3.97
N VAL A 119 -8.04 6.69 -2.74
CA VAL A 119 -8.42 7.68 -1.73
C VAL A 119 -7.24 8.61 -1.54
N TYR A 120 -7.45 9.88 -1.83
CA TYR A 120 -6.47 10.94 -1.70
C TYR A 120 -6.57 11.62 -0.34
N ILE A 121 -5.47 12.20 0.11
CA ILE A 121 -5.42 13.02 1.31
C ILE A 121 -5.14 14.49 0.98
N GLU A 122 -5.69 15.37 1.80
CA GLU A 122 -5.44 16.80 1.76
C GLU A 122 -5.26 17.34 3.18
N GLY A 123 -4.50 18.42 3.30
CA GLY A 123 -4.36 19.14 4.56
C GLY A 123 -2.99 19.79 4.72
N ASP A 124 -2.87 20.49 5.84
CA ASP A 124 -1.61 21.04 6.32
C ASP A 124 -1.01 20.10 7.36
N TYR A 125 0.26 19.77 7.19
CA TYR A 125 0.97 18.85 8.05
C TYR A 125 2.27 19.48 8.55
N HIS A 126 2.65 19.18 9.77
CA HIS A 126 3.94 19.57 10.34
C HIS A 126 4.83 18.34 10.47
N VAL A 127 6.03 18.44 9.92
CA VAL A 127 7.02 17.35 9.93
C VAL A 127 7.42 17.04 11.37
N LEU A 128 7.30 15.78 11.75
CA LEU A 128 7.77 15.24 13.03
C LEU A 128 9.15 14.59 12.87
N GLN A 129 9.31 13.77 11.83
CA GLN A 129 10.52 12.99 11.61
C GLN A 129 10.75 12.75 10.12
N VAL A 130 12.01 12.61 9.72
CA VAL A 130 12.41 12.26 8.35
C VAL A 130 13.48 11.19 8.42
N LYS A 131 13.41 10.19 7.54
CA LYS A 131 14.50 9.21 7.37
C LYS A 131 14.68 8.83 5.90
N PRO A 132 15.91 8.52 5.45
CA PRO A 132 16.13 7.91 4.15
C PRO A 132 15.50 6.51 4.09
N LEU A 133 15.00 6.12 2.91
CA LEU A 133 14.52 4.77 2.65
C LEU A 133 15.70 3.82 2.45
N GLN A 134 15.54 2.59 2.92
CA GLN A 134 16.48 1.50 2.75
C GLN A 134 16.06 0.61 1.58
N ASN A 135 16.99 -0.17 1.04
CA ASN A 135 16.70 -1.14 -0.01
C ASN A 135 15.73 -2.28 0.42
N THR A 136 15.49 -2.42 1.73
CA THR A 136 14.51 -3.34 2.32
C THR A 136 13.13 -2.71 2.49
N ASP A 137 12.98 -1.39 2.36
CA ASP A 137 11.68 -0.72 2.45
C ASP A 137 10.85 -0.97 1.17
N LEU A 138 9.55 -0.64 1.23
CA LEU A 138 8.61 -0.85 0.12
C LEU A 138 9.08 -0.23 -1.21
N MET A 139 9.69 0.96 -1.12
CA MET A 139 10.18 1.74 -2.25
C MET A 139 11.62 2.18 -1.97
N TYR A 140 12.45 2.15 -3.01
CA TYR A 140 13.84 2.62 -2.96
C TYR A 140 14.31 2.95 -4.38
N PRO A 141 15.10 4.03 -4.60
CA PRO A 141 15.61 5.01 -3.62
C PRO A 141 14.60 6.10 -3.21
N GLY A 142 14.88 6.80 -2.12
CA GLY A 142 14.08 7.93 -1.65
C GLY A 142 14.19 8.17 -0.15
N PHE A 143 13.22 8.88 0.41
CA PHE A 143 13.07 9.09 1.85
C PHE A 143 11.60 9.14 2.25
N VAL A 144 11.31 9.09 3.54
CA VAL A 144 9.95 9.19 4.08
C VAL A 144 9.87 10.28 5.12
N ILE A 145 8.78 11.04 5.07
CA ILE A 145 8.45 12.12 6.00
C ILE A 145 7.29 11.66 6.87
N ARG A 146 7.51 11.58 8.18
CA ARG A 146 6.43 11.47 9.15
C ARG A 146 5.96 12.88 9.53
N ALA A 147 4.69 13.19 9.32
CA ALA A 147 4.12 14.51 9.61
C ALA A 147 2.73 14.39 10.26
N GLN A 148 2.41 15.31 11.16
CA GLN A 148 1.11 15.37 11.85
C GLN A 148 0.21 16.41 11.23
N ALA A 149 -1.06 16.10 11.06
CA ALA A 149 -2.06 17.03 10.56
C ALA A 149 -2.28 18.19 11.54
N PHE A 150 -2.42 19.40 11.00
CA PHE A 150 -2.83 20.58 11.74
C PHE A 150 -4.15 21.07 11.16
N ILE A 151 -5.17 21.21 12.02
CA ILE A 151 -6.48 21.71 11.63
C ILE A 151 -6.80 22.96 12.45
N GLN A 152 -7.39 23.95 11.79
CA GLN A 152 -8.02 25.08 12.45
C GLN A 152 -9.44 24.68 12.87
N SER A 153 -9.68 24.52 14.17
CA SER A 153 -10.99 24.08 14.70
C SER A 153 -12.09 25.14 14.55
N ASP A 154 -11.74 26.43 14.60
CA ASP A 154 -12.65 27.57 14.49
C ASP A 154 -12.01 28.71 13.69
N ASN A 155 -12.82 29.55 13.03
CA ASN A 155 -12.38 30.70 12.21
C ASN A 155 -11.50 31.73 12.97
N LEU A 156 -11.46 31.67 14.30
CA LEU A 156 -10.73 32.58 15.19
C LEU A 156 -9.57 31.91 15.94
N GLY A 157 -9.43 30.58 15.85
CA GLY A 157 -8.40 29.83 16.55
C GLY A 157 -7.13 29.65 15.71
N ASN A 158 -6.00 29.42 16.37
CA ASN A 158 -4.78 28.95 15.70
C ASN A 158 -4.92 27.48 15.29
N ALA A 159 -4.30 27.09 14.19
CA ALA A 159 -4.27 25.68 13.79
C ALA A 159 -3.55 24.85 14.86
N GLY A 160 -4.19 23.77 15.29
CA GLY A 160 -3.68 22.87 16.34
C GLY A 160 -3.39 21.48 15.79
N PRO A 161 -2.55 20.70 16.50
CA PRO A 161 -2.28 19.31 16.13
C PRO A 161 -3.57 18.48 16.16
N TYR A 162 -3.75 17.61 15.18
CA TYR A 162 -4.88 16.73 15.04
C TYR A 162 -4.40 15.25 15.06
N PRO A 163 -5.20 14.28 15.54
CA PRO A 163 -4.80 12.87 15.69
C PRO A 163 -4.76 12.08 14.36
N VAL A 164 -4.15 12.69 13.34
CA VAL A 164 -3.86 12.08 12.03
C VAL A 164 -2.40 12.33 11.69
N ILE A 165 -1.68 11.26 11.45
CA ILE A 165 -0.28 11.24 11.04
C ILE A 165 -0.19 10.61 9.67
N ILE A 166 0.73 11.14 8.88
CA ILE A 166 1.07 10.60 7.57
C ILE A 166 2.55 10.21 7.56
N GLU A 167 2.84 9.12 6.87
CA GLU A 167 4.16 8.71 6.40
C GLU A 167 4.16 8.91 4.89
N TYR A 168 4.59 10.10 4.48
CA TYR A 168 4.65 10.49 3.09
C TYR A 168 5.93 9.95 2.46
N ILE A 169 5.78 8.92 1.63
CA ILE A 169 6.88 8.32 0.88
C ILE A 169 7.25 9.27 -0.25
N CYS A 170 8.53 9.63 -0.33
CA CYS A 170 9.11 10.49 -1.35
C CYS A 170 10.14 9.66 -2.16
N PRO A 171 9.72 8.88 -3.16
CA PRO A 171 10.67 8.16 -4.00
C PRO A 171 11.40 9.16 -4.89
N CYS A 172 12.73 9.17 -4.82
CA CYS A 172 13.57 10.10 -5.56
C CYS A 172 14.99 9.52 -5.71
N GLU A 173 15.61 9.78 -6.85
CA GLU A 173 17.00 9.37 -7.10
C GLU A 173 17.99 10.19 -6.26
N ASN A 174 17.75 11.51 -6.09
CA ASN A 174 18.56 12.37 -5.24
C ASN A 174 18.14 12.25 -3.76
N THR A 175 18.71 11.26 -3.07
CA THR A 175 18.39 11.05 -1.64
C THR A 175 18.86 12.21 -0.76
N ALA A 176 19.87 13.00 -1.14
CA ALA A 176 20.37 14.11 -0.31
C ALA A 176 19.28 15.17 0.01
N SER A 177 18.22 15.22 -0.80
CA SER A 177 17.02 16.05 -0.59
C SER A 177 16.34 15.79 0.76
N PHE A 178 16.51 14.62 1.38
CA PHE A 178 15.94 14.34 2.70
C PHE A 178 16.44 15.33 3.76
N THR A 179 17.67 15.87 3.61
CA THR A 179 18.27 16.84 4.56
C THR A 179 17.57 18.19 4.57
N TRP A 180 16.76 18.48 3.55
CA TRP A 180 15.98 19.71 3.44
C TRP A 180 14.72 19.66 4.29
N ALA A 181 14.19 18.46 4.54
CA ALA A 181 13.05 18.24 5.39
C ALA A 181 13.51 18.10 6.85
N LYS A 182 13.09 19.03 7.71
CA LYS A 182 13.41 19.03 9.13
C LYS A 182 12.14 19.03 9.99
N PRO A 183 12.19 18.45 11.20
CA PRO A 183 11.10 18.60 12.16
C PRO A 183 10.68 20.06 12.33
N GLY A 184 9.38 20.31 12.40
CA GLY A 184 8.78 21.64 12.45
C GLY A 184 8.57 22.31 11.09
N ASN A 185 9.06 21.76 9.98
CA ASN A 185 8.69 22.26 8.65
C ASN A 185 7.23 21.97 8.34
N SER A 186 6.59 22.87 7.60
CA SER A 186 5.25 22.65 7.06
C SER A 186 5.32 21.86 5.75
N LEU A 187 4.35 20.97 5.56
CA LEU A 187 4.10 20.16 4.38
C LEU A 187 2.61 20.30 4.03
N ARG A 188 2.30 20.96 2.91
CA ARG A 188 0.92 21.08 2.44
C ARG A 188 0.64 20.03 1.38
N VAL A 189 -0.40 19.23 1.58
CA VAL A 189 -0.83 18.19 0.64
C VAL A 189 -2.18 18.59 0.03
N GLN A 190 -2.28 18.52 -1.29
CA GLN A 190 -3.46 18.92 -2.07
C GLN A 190 -3.79 17.80 -3.05
N LYS A 191 -5.06 17.65 -3.42
CA LYS A 191 -5.49 16.66 -4.41
C LYS A 191 -4.78 16.89 -5.75
N ILE A 192 -4.68 18.14 -6.18
CA ILE A 192 -3.93 18.58 -7.35
C ILE A 192 -2.91 19.62 -6.84
N PRO A 193 -1.61 19.49 -7.12
CA PRO A 193 -1.00 18.58 -8.09
C PRO A 193 -0.47 17.25 -7.52
N HIS A 194 -0.60 16.99 -6.21
CA HIS A 194 0.12 15.88 -5.57
C HIS A 194 -0.58 14.52 -5.69
N CYS A 195 -1.91 14.46 -5.76
CA CYS A 195 -2.67 13.21 -5.78
C CYS A 195 -2.14 12.15 -4.78
N ALA A 196 -1.89 12.57 -3.54
CA ALA A 196 -1.27 11.70 -2.53
C ALA A 196 -2.27 10.62 -2.07
N SER A 197 -2.05 9.38 -2.50
CA SER A 197 -2.96 8.26 -2.24
C SER A 197 -2.56 7.44 -1.03
N ILE A 198 -3.55 6.95 -0.29
CA ILE A 198 -3.36 6.06 0.87
C ILE A 198 -3.00 4.65 0.39
N LEU A 199 -1.85 4.15 0.86
CA LEU A 199 -1.40 2.77 0.64
C LEU A 199 -1.72 1.86 1.82
N HIS A 200 -1.65 2.40 3.04
CA HIS A 200 -1.77 1.62 4.26
C HIS A 200 -2.30 2.47 5.41
N VAL A 201 -3.11 1.87 6.28
CA VAL A 201 -3.65 2.48 7.50
C VAL A 201 -3.17 1.67 8.71
N SER A 202 -2.66 2.36 9.72
CA SER A 202 -2.25 1.81 11.00
C SER A 202 -2.68 2.72 12.15
N MET A 203 -2.59 2.23 13.38
CA MET A 203 -2.96 2.97 14.59
C MET A 203 -1.73 3.11 15.49
N LEU A 204 -1.47 4.32 15.98
CA LEU A 204 -0.34 4.62 16.88
C LEU A 204 -0.79 5.02 18.31
N GLY A 205 -2.09 5.09 18.56
CA GLY A 205 -2.69 5.44 19.86
C GLY A 205 -3.36 4.26 20.56
N THR A 206 -4.22 4.57 21.54
CA THR A 206 -5.04 3.56 22.23
C THR A 206 -6.37 3.34 21.49
N SER A 207 -7.17 2.38 21.93
CA SER A 207 -8.52 2.18 21.38
C SER A 207 -9.46 3.36 21.71
N ASP A 208 -9.24 4.05 22.84
CA ASP A 208 -10.08 5.16 23.30
C ASP A 208 -9.63 6.50 22.70
N GLU A 209 -8.32 6.65 22.49
CA GLU A 209 -7.69 7.82 21.86
C GLU A 209 -6.84 7.37 20.66
N PRO A 210 -7.48 6.99 19.54
CA PRO A 210 -6.77 6.49 18.39
C PRO A 210 -6.02 7.60 17.69
N ILE A 211 -4.79 7.31 17.26
CA ILE A 211 -4.04 8.17 16.34
C ILE A 211 -3.93 7.43 15.02
N ILE A 212 -4.54 7.98 13.97
CA ILE A 212 -4.53 7.36 12.64
C ILE A 212 -3.17 7.61 11.99
N ASN A 213 -2.47 6.58 11.57
CA ASN A 213 -1.22 6.68 10.83
C ASN A 213 -1.36 6.11 9.43
N LEU A 214 -1.28 6.98 8.43
CA LEU A 214 -1.44 6.64 7.02
C LEU A 214 -0.08 6.58 6.33
N THR A 215 0.21 5.51 5.61
CA THR A 215 1.30 5.52 4.63
C THR A 215 0.74 6.00 3.29
N VAL A 216 1.34 7.05 2.73
CA VAL A 216 0.85 7.71 1.52
C VAL A 216 1.97 7.91 0.50
N VAL A 217 1.61 7.89 -0.78
CA VAL A 217 2.53 8.19 -1.89
C VAL A 217 1.85 9.08 -2.92
N SER A 218 2.60 10.01 -3.50
CA SER A 218 2.15 10.78 -4.67
C SER A 218 1.96 9.86 -5.87
N LEU A 219 0.81 9.93 -6.55
CA LEU A 219 0.63 9.22 -7.82
C LEU A 219 1.17 10.00 -9.01
N THR A 220 1.32 11.31 -8.86
CA THR A 220 1.86 12.18 -9.92
C THR A 220 3.35 12.31 -9.87
N TYR A 221 3.96 12.01 -8.71
CA TYR A 221 5.38 12.27 -8.44
C TYR A 221 5.79 13.70 -8.79
N ASN A 222 4.85 14.65 -8.72
CA ASN A 222 5.17 16.06 -8.85
C ASN A 222 5.95 16.54 -7.62
N ASP A 223 6.75 17.58 -7.84
CA ASP A 223 7.53 18.23 -6.82
C ASP A 223 6.70 18.60 -5.60
N ILE A 224 7.19 18.19 -4.43
CA ILE A 224 6.62 18.63 -3.15
C ILE A 224 7.47 19.76 -2.57
N ALA A 225 6.80 20.80 -2.08
CA ALA A 225 7.45 21.88 -1.35
C ALA A 225 7.51 21.51 0.14
N ILE A 226 8.71 21.53 0.72
CA ILE A 226 8.91 21.29 2.15
C ILE A 226 9.58 22.53 2.77
N GLY A 227 8.97 23.07 3.83
CA GLY A 227 9.50 24.24 4.55
C GLY A 227 9.55 25.50 3.67
N VAL A 228 10.71 26.17 3.62
CA VAL A 228 10.92 27.45 2.89
C VAL A 228 11.07 27.22 1.38
N SER A 229 10.10 26.54 0.78
CA SER A 229 9.94 26.32 -0.66
C SER A 229 11.09 25.58 -1.37
N ARG A 230 11.76 24.64 -0.70
CA ARG A 230 12.64 23.68 -1.40
C ARG A 230 11.78 22.59 -2.02
N GLN A 231 11.94 22.40 -3.33
CA GLN A 231 11.24 21.37 -4.10
C GLN A 231 12.06 20.09 -4.12
N VAL A 232 11.37 18.97 -3.93
CA VAL A 232 11.95 17.63 -4.04
C VAL A 232 11.41 17.01 -5.31
N ASP A 233 12.32 16.74 -6.25
CA ASP A 233 12.03 16.03 -7.50
C ASP A 233 11.70 14.56 -7.21
N LEU A 234 10.42 14.21 -7.32
CA LEU A 234 9.94 12.85 -7.07
C LEU A 234 9.92 12.09 -8.39
N THR A 235 10.18 10.78 -8.31
CA THR A 235 10.20 9.91 -9.49
C THR A 235 9.46 8.62 -9.18
N ALA A 236 8.67 8.10 -10.12
CA ALA A 236 8.00 6.83 -9.92
C ALA A 236 9.00 5.71 -9.56
N PRO A 237 8.71 4.90 -8.52
CA PRO A 237 9.62 3.85 -8.09
C PRO A 237 9.66 2.72 -9.12
N LYS A 238 10.86 2.45 -9.64
CA LYS A 238 11.10 1.38 -10.62
C LYS A 238 10.94 -0.04 -10.06
N LYS A 239 11.00 -0.17 -8.73
CA LYS A 239 10.91 -1.46 -8.03
C LYS A 239 10.08 -1.29 -6.77
N ILE A 240 9.14 -2.22 -6.58
CA ILE A 240 8.41 -2.37 -5.34
C ILE A 240 8.91 -3.63 -4.61
N ASN A 241 9.14 -3.50 -3.31
CA ASN A 241 9.53 -4.58 -2.43
C ASN A 241 8.42 -4.88 -1.42
N LEU A 242 7.58 -5.88 -1.70
CA LEU A 242 6.47 -6.24 -0.82
C LEU A 242 6.90 -6.91 0.50
N ASP A 243 8.19 -7.26 0.64
CA ASP A 243 8.74 -7.73 1.91
C ASP A 243 9.04 -6.56 2.88
N GLY A 244 9.00 -5.32 2.37
CA GLY A 244 9.11 -4.11 3.18
C GLY A 244 7.93 -3.97 4.13
N SER A 245 8.23 -3.69 5.39
CA SER A 245 7.21 -3.53 6.43
C SER A 245 6.51 -2.17 6.32
N LEU A 246 5.20 -2.17 6.52
CA LEU A 246 4.39 -0.98 6.74
C LEU A 246 3.75 -1.08 8.14
N PRO A 247 3.65 0.00 8.91
CA PRO A 247 4.14 1.36 8.61
C PRO A 247 5.67 1.46 8.60
N LEU A 248 6.19 2.52 7.98
CA LEU A 248 7.62 2.72 7.77
C LEU A 248 8.36 3.17 9.02
N PHE A 249 7.71 3.78 10.02
CA PHE A 249 8.32 3.90 11.33
C PHE A 249 7.56 3.07 12.38
N PRO A 250 8.24 2.11 13.03
CA PRO A 250 7.59 1.12 13.90
C PRO A 250 7.19 1.67 15.28
N ASN A 251 7.74 2.81 15.70
CA ASN A 251 7.52 3.35 17.05
C ASN A 251 6.34 4.33 17.07
N SER A 252 5.55 4.26 18.16
CA SER A 252 4.69 5.35 18.62
C SER A 252 5.50 6.64 18.72
N ILE A 253 4.84 7.78 18.51
CA ILE A 253 5.45 9.11 18.60
C ILE A 253 6.15 9.20 19.95
N THR A 254 7.48 9.10 19.98
CA THR A 254 8.24 9.37 21.19
C THR A 254 8.14 10.87 21.44
N GLU A 255 7.63 11.22 22.63
CA GLU A 255 7.65 12.57 23.20
C GLU A 255 9.04 13.21 23.13
#